data_AF-A0A662W9L1-F1
#
_entry.id   AF-A0A662W9L1-F1
#
_cell.length_a   1.000
_cell.length_b   1.000
_cell.length_c   1.000
_cell.angle_alpha   90.00
_cell.angle_beta   90.00
_cell.angle_gamma   90.00
#
_symmetry.space_group_name_H-M   'P 1'
#
loop_
_entity.id
_entity.type
_entity.pdbx_description
1 polymer ?
#
loop_
_entity_poly.entity_id
_entity_poly.type
_entity_poly.pdbx_seq_one_letter_code
_entity_poly.pdbx_strand_id
1 'polypeptide(L)'
;MGELRERTLVDLFGALEGKYGPNYECKYYPCHFSGQDCSFCYCPFYPCLLYDLGGEIKLTSSGYVWSCENCTWIHMPENVEDVLAVLSSYSRQQLIEEDWYFFNRILQELYYGRELGVWEGKAYNLMPAMLKKGCEQLENAEFLRIVIEDFEIKSVHRCTSIEGEGVFIPLKEGEKLFGLLNGNFVVCKI
;
A
#
# COMPACT_ATOMS: atom_id res chain seq x y z
N MET A 1 -12.81 11.50 10.15
CA MET A 1 -11.87 10.36 10.08
C MET A 1 -12.72 9.10 9.97
N GLY A 2 -12.44 8.22 9.01
CA GLY A 2 -13.17 6.95 8.88
C GLY A 2 -12.82 5.97 10.01
N GLU A 3 -13.73 5.03 10.32
CA GLU A 3 -13.58 4.06 11.41
C GLU A 3 -12.27 3.26 11.30
N LEU A 4 -11.85 2.90 10.07
CA LEU A 4 -10.61 2.17 9.85
C LEU A 4 -9.38 3.01 10.22
N ARG A 5 -9.35 4.29 9.81
CA ARG A 5 -8.23 5.19 10.10
C ARG A 5 -8.09 5.45 11.60
N GLU A 6 -9.20 5.58 12.31
CA GLU A 6 -9.20 5.69 13.77
C GLU A 6 -8.54 4.47 14.43
N ARG A 7 -8.93 3.25 14.03
CA ARG A 7 -8.33 2.01 14.54
C ARG A 7 -6.84 1.92 14.21
N THR A 8 -6.45 2.26 12.99
CA THR A 8 -5.04 2.32 12.57
C THR A 8 -4.22 3.26 13.47
N LEU A 9 -4.75 4.44 13.82
CA LEU A 9 -4.05 5.37 14.69
C LEU A 9 -3.96 4.89 16.14
N VAL A 10 -5.00 4.22 16.64
CA VAL A 10 -4.98 3.59 17.98
C VAL A 10 -3.87 2.54 18.05
N ASP A 11 -3.81 1.62 17.08
CA ASP A 11 -2.76 0.60 17.01
C ASP A 11 -1.37 1.23 16.88
N LEU A 12 -1.22 2.22 15.98
CA LEU A 12 0.04 2.93 15.78
C LEU A 12 0.54 3.58 17.08
N PHE A 13 -0.30 4.35 17.76
CA PHE A 13 0.11 5.04 18.98
C PHE A 13 0.34 4.09 20.15
N GLY A 14 -0.45 3.02 20.24
CA GLY A 14 -0.18 1.94 21.19
C GLY A 14 1.20 1.31 20.95
N ALA A 15 1.51 0.97 19.69
CA ALA A 15 2.79 0.38 19.32
C ALA A 15 3.99 1.31 19.57
N LEU A 16 3.81 2.63 19.39
CA LEU A 16 4.82 3.64 19.75
C LEU A 16 5.06 3.76 21.26
N GLU A 17 4.10 3.38 22.09
CA GLU A 17 4.26 3.28 23.54
C GLU A 17 4.88 1.92 23.97
N GLY A 18 4.66 0.87 23.18
CA GLY A 18 5.34 -0.42 23.33
C GLY A 18 4.92 -1.46 22.29
N LYS A 19 5.91 -2.21 21.78
CA LYS A 19 5.71 -3.34 20.84
C LYS A 19 4.97 -4.49 21.54
N TYR A 20 3.92 -5.01 20.92
CA TYR A 20 3.04 -6.02 21.51
C TYR A 20 3.45 -7.46 21.18
N GLY A 21 4.10 -7.68 20.02
CA GLY A 21 4.43 -9.03 19.56
C GLY A 21 3.19 -9.84 19.14
N PRO A 22 3.25 -11.18 19.16
CA PRO A 22 2.11 -12.03 18.79
C PRO A 22 0.96 -11.96 19.79
N ASN A 23 -0.28 -11.88 19.30
CA ASN A 23 -1.49 -11.90 20.12
C ASN A 23 -2.25 -13.23 20.00
N TYR A 24 -1.83 -14.23 20.79
CA TYR A 24 -2.42 -15.57 20.79
C TYR A 24 -3.87 -15.65 21.31
N GLU A 25 -4.35 -14.63 22.01
CA GLU A 25 -5.73 -14.58 22.52
C GLU A 25 -6.72 -14.01 21.49
N CYS A 26 -6.22 -13.38 20.43
CA CYS A 26 -7.05 -12.84 19.36
C CYS A 26 -7.72 -13.97 18.56
N LYS A 27 -9.05 -13.90 18.40
CA LYS A 27 -9.81 -14.88 17.60
C LYS A 27 -9.43 -14.94 16.12
N TYR A 28 -8.72 -13.93 15.63
CA TYR A 28 -8.23 -13.85 14.26
C TYR A 28 -6.78 -14.32 14.11
N TYR A 29 -6.12 -14.72 15.21
CA TYR A 29 -4.72 -15.15 15.19
C TYR A 29 -4.57 -16.64 14.79
N PRO A 30 -3.60 -16.97 13.92
CA PRO A 30 -2.84 -16.05 13.07
C PRO A 30 -3.71 -15.54 11.91
N CYS A 31 -3.61 -14.25 11.58
CA CYS A 31 -4.30 -13.72 10.40
C CYS A 31 -3.45 -13.87 9.13
N HIS A 32 -2.12 -13.98 9.25
CA HIS A 32 -1.20 -14.21 8.13
C HIS A 32 -0.27 -15.40 8.37
N PHE A 33 0.39 -15.51 9.53
CA PHE A 33 1.28 -16.65 9.85
C PHE A 33 1.51 -16.81 11.36
N SER A 34 1.86 -18.02 11.79
CA SER A 34 2.16 -18.29 13.20
C SER A 34 3.44 -17.58 13.64
N GLY A 35 3.38 -16.87 14.78
CA GLY A 35 4.49 -16.08 15.30
C GLY A 35 4.54 -14.66 14.76
N GLN A 36 3.53 -14.24 13.99
CA GLN A 36 3.43 -12.87 13.49
C GLN A 36 3.39 -11.83 14.62
N ASP A 37 3.93 -10.66 14.35
CA ASP A 37 3.81 -9.49 15.21
C ASP A 37 2.48 -8.77 14.95
N CYS A 38 1.70 -8.54 16.00
CA CYS A 38 0.39 -7.91 15.91
C CYS A 38 0.41 -6.41 16.27
N SER A 39 1.58 -5.77 16.36
CA SER A 39 1.67 -4.36 16.78
C SER A 39 0.99 -3.39 15.81
N PHE A 40 0.97 -3.75 14.53
CA PHE A 40 0.22 -3.04 13.48
C PHE A 40 -0.91 -3.91 12.94
N CYS A 41 -1.77 -4.43 13.81
CA CYS A 41 -2.90 -5.26 13.41
C CYS A 41 -3.78 -4.53 12.38
N TYR A 42 -3.98 -3.22 12.57
CA TYR A 42 -4.40 -2.31 11.52
C TYR A 42 -3.18 -1.59 10.92
N CYS A 43 -2.85 -1.95 9.68
CA CYS A 43 -1.65 -1.46 9.00
C CYS A 43 -1.68 0.08 8.82
N PRO A 44 -0.62 0.82 9.21
CA PRO A 44 -0.53 2.27 9.03
C PRO A 44 -0.46 2.71 7.57
N PHE A 45 -0.13 1.79 6.67
CA PHE A 45 0.01 2.05 5.24
C PHE A 45 -1.19 1.60 4.40
N TYR A 46 -2.29 1.17 5.04
CA TYR A 46 -3.47 0.72 4.30
C TYR A 46 -4.20 1.90 3.62
N PRO A 47 -4.67 1.75 2.37
CA PRO A 47 -4.30 0.71 1.40
C PRO A 47 -2.91 1.00 0.81
N CYS A 48 -1.97 0.05 0.79
CA CYS A 48 -0.62 0.38 0.35
C CYS A 48 -0.47 0.47 -1.17
N LEU A 49 -1.36 -0.20 -1.91
CA LEU A 49 -1.37 -0.24 -3.37
C LEU A 49 -0.07 -0.76 -4.01
N LEU A 50 0.70 -1.59 -3.29
CA LEU A 50 1.93 -2.22 -3.76
C LEU A 50 1.73 -3.74 -3.90
N TYR A 51 1.70 -4.25 -5.13
CA TYR A 51 1.57 -5.68 -5.41
C TYR A 51 2.76 -6.50 -4.88
N ASP A 52 3.94 -5.89 -4.80
CA ASP A 52 5.16 -6.53 -4.26
C ASP A 52 5.03 -6.98 -2.80
N LEU A 53 4.10 -6.38 -2.04
CA LEU A 53 3.80 -6.76 -0.67
C LEU A 53 2.69 -7.83 -0.59
N GLY A 54 2.26 -8.39 -1.72
CA GLY A 54 1.20 -9.41 -1.78
C GLY A 54 -0.24 -8.86 -1.74
N GLY A 55 -0.41 -7.54 -1.70
CA GLY A 55 -1.74 -6.93 -1.71
C GLY A 55 -2.40 -6.94 -3.09
N GLU A 56 -3.73 -6.82 -3.15
CA GLU A 56 -4.46 -6.70 -4.42
C GLU A 56 -5.79 -5.96 -4.32
N ILE A 57 -6.22 -5.30 -5.40
CA ILE A 57 -7.56 -4.70 -5.50
C ILE A 57 -8.60 -5.83 -5.62
N LYS A 58 -9.63 -5.81 -4.75
CA LYS A 58 -10.81 -6.68 -4.85
C LYS A 58 -12.09 -5.84 -4.87
N LEU A 59 -13.07 -6.28 -5.65
CA LEU A 59 -14.43 -5.76 -5.59
C LEU A 59 -15.25 -6.60 -4.59
N THR A 60 -15.84 -5.95 -3.61
CA THR A 60 -16.74 -6.56 -2.61
C THR A 60 -18.15 -5.99 -2.76
N SER A 61 -19.10 -6.50 -1.97
CA SER A 61 -20.45 -5.93 -1.90
C SER A 61 -20.49 -4.48 -1.39
N SER A 62 -19.45 -4.04 -0.69
CA SER A 62 -19.34 -2.67 -0.14
C SER A 62 -18.45 -1.75 -0.98
N GLY A 63 -17.94 -2.21 -2.13
CA GLY A 63 -17.08 -1.43 -3.03
C GLY A 63 -15.70 -2.05 -3.21
N TYR A 64 -14.76 -1.26 -3.72
CA TYR A 64 -13.37 -1.71 -3.90
C TYR A 64 -12.60 -1.66 -2.58
N VAL A 65 -11.81 -2.69 -2.32
CA VAL A 65 -10.89 -2.78 -1.17
C VAL A 65 -9.52 -3.23 -1.64
N TRP A 66 -8.50 -2.91 -0.86
CA TRP A 66 -7.16 -3.48 -1.05
C TRP A 66 -7.03 -4.68 -0.12
N SER A 67 -7.09 -5.90 -0.65
CA SER A 67 -6.87 -7.10 0.14
C SER A 67 -5.40 -7.24 0.47
N CYS A 68 -5.08 -7.33 1.76
CA CYS A 68 -3.74 -7.63 2.27
C CYS A 68 -3.58 -9.11 2.64
N GLU A 69 -4.48 -10.01 2.26
CA GLU A 69 -4.50 -11.40 2.74
C GLU A 69 -3.16 -12.15 2.54
N ASN A 70 -2.43 -11.85 1.47
CA ASN A 70 -1.13 -12.46 1.16
C ASN A 70 0.07 -11.59 1.61
N CYS A 71 -0.16 -10.51 2.35
CA CYS A 71 0.89 -9.66 2.90
C CYS A 71 1.38 -10.21 4.24
N THR A 72 2.68 -10.47 4.34
CA THR A 72 3.34 -10.85 5.58
C THR A 72 4.27 -9.76 6.11
N TRP A 73 4.64 -8.79 5.26
CA TRP A 73 5.71 -7.83 5.52
C TRP A 73 5.51 -7.03 6.81
N ILE A 74 4.34 -6.41 7.00
CA ILE A 74 4.05 -5.56 8.18
C ILE A 74 3.95 -6.37 9.49
N HIS A 75 3.91 -7.70 9.38
CA HIS A 75 3.79 -8.63 10.50
C HIS A 75 5.11 -9.31 10.87
N MET A 76 6.19 -9.04 10.12
CA MET A 76 7.52 -9.50 10.48
C MET A 76 8.11 -8.59 11.58
N PRO A 77 8.62 -9.16 12.70
CA PRO A 77 9.13 -8.39 13.83
C PRO A 77 10.16 -7.31 13.47
N GLU A 78 11.05 -7.59 12.51
CA GLU A 78 12.07 -6.68 12.00
C GLU A 78 11.46 -5.47 11.28
N ASN A 79 10.46 -5.69 10.43
CA ASN A 79 9.80 -4.60 9.72
C ASN A 79 8.94 -3.76 10.67
N VAL A 80 8.34 -4.37 11.71
CA VAL A 80 7.65 -3.63 12.77
C VAL A 80 8.62 -2.69 13.48
N GLU A 81 9.84 -3.15 13.78
CA GLU A 81 10.87 -2.31 14.41
C GLU A 81 11.29 -1.14 13.53
N ASP A 82 11.52 -1.38 12.23
CA ASP A 82 11.88 -0.33 11.28
C ASP A 82 10.75 0.70 11.11
N VAL A 83 9.50 0.24 11.03
CA VAL A 83 8.32 1.12 10.95
C VAL A 83 8.18 1.95 12.22
N LEU A 84 8.36 1.37 13.40
CA LEU A 84 8.33 2.11 14.66
C LEU A 84 9.45 3.14 14.72
N ALA A 85 10.67 2.77 14.34
CA ALA A 85 11.81 3.67 14.32
C ALA A 85 11.53 4.90 13.44
N VAL A 86 11.01 4.68 12.23
CA VAL A 86 10.67 5.78 11.31
C VAL A 86 9.48 6.60 11.81
N LEU A 87 8.36 5.97 12.16
CA LEU A 87 7.15 6.69 12.54
C LEU A 87 7.28 7.43 13.88
N SER A 88 8.13 6.95 14.80
CA SER A 88 8.44 7.63 16.06
C SER A 88 9.16 8.98 15.89
N SER A 89 9.77 9.22 14.73
CA SER A 89 10.43 10.49 14.42
C SER A 89 9.45 11.64 14.13
N TYR A 90 8.18 11.33 13.91
CA TYR A 90 7.13 12.31 13.66
C TYR A 90 6.30 12.58 14.92
N SER A 91 5.78 13.80 15.05
CA SER A 91 4.86 14.11 16.14
C SER A 91 3.52 13.39 15.95
N ARG A 92 2.83 13.07 17.06
CA ARG A 92 1.48 12.48 17.01
C ARG A 92 0.50 13.35 16.21
N GLN A 93 0.59 14.67 16.38
CA GLN A 93 -0.23 15.61 15.64
C GLN A 93 0.01 15.50 14.13
N GLN A 94 1.27 15.45 13.71
CA GLN A 94 1.60 15.24 12.30
C GLN A 94 1.04 13.91 11.78
N LEU A 95 1.22 12.80 12.50
CA LEU A 95 0.68 11.50 12.09
C LEU A 95 -0.87 11.48 11.97
N ILE A 96 -1.57 12.34 12.70
CA ILE A 96 -3.03 12.52 12.60
C ILE A 96 -3.41 13.36 11.37
N GLU A 97 -2.66 14.44 11.11
CA GLU A 97 -3.00 15.43 10.08
C GLU A 97 -2.53 15.05 8.67
N GLU A 98 -1.48 14.24 8.56
CA GLU A 98 -0.91 13.81 7.28
C GLU A 98 -1.82 12.85 6.50
N ASP A 99 -1.71 12.92 5.19
CA ASP A 99 -2.58 12.20 4.26
C ASP A 99 -2.01 10.83 3.83
N TRP A 100 -2.75 10.14 2.95
CA TRP A 100 -2.35 8.83 2.45
C TRP A 100 -0.99 8.84 1.73
N TYR A 101 -0.66 9.91 1.00
CA TYR A 101 0.59 9.99 0.24
C TYR A 101 1.79 10.05 1.18
N PHE A 102 1.70 10.75 2.31
CA PHE A 102 2.73 10.77 3.34
C PHE A 102 3.10 9.35 3.81
N PHE A 103 2.10 8.55 4.20
CA PHE A 103 2.33 7.17 4.66
C PHE A 103 2.85 6.27 3.54
N ASN A 104 2.31 6.41 2.32
CA ASN A 104 2.73 5.59 1.20
C ASN A 104 4.20 5.83 0.82
N ARG A 105 4.66 7.08 0.85
CA ARG A 105 6.05 7.44 0.56
C ARG A 105 7.01 6.87 1.61
N ILE A 106 6.63 6.90 2.89
CA ILE A 106 7.40 6.25 3.97
C ILE A 106 7.51 4.74 3.72
N LEU A 107 6.41 4.08 3.34
CA LEU A 107 6.45 2.64 3.03
C LEU A 107 7.42 2.33 1.88
N GLN A 108 7.46 3.17 0.85
CA GLN A 108 8.39 2.97 -0.26
C GLN A 108 9.85 3.12 0.17
N GLU A 109 10.16 4.12 0.99
CA GLU A 109 11.50 4.27 1.58
C GLU A 109 11.88 3.05 2.43
N LEU A 110 10.96 2.56 3.27
CA LEU A 110 11.17 1.37 4.10
C LEU A 110 11.38 0.09 3.28
N TYR A 111 10.57 -0.13 2.25
CA TYR A 111 10.54 -1.39 1.51
C TYR A 111 11.52 -1.43 0.32
N TYR A 112 11.63 -0.33 -0.42
CA TYR A 112 12.49 -0.23 -1.61
C TYR A 112 13.81 0.52 -1.34
N GLY A 113 13.96 1.15 -0.18
CA GLY A 113 15.12 2.00 0.15
C GLY A 113 15.10 3.37 -0.52
N ARG A 114 13.99 3.72 -1.21
CA ARG A 114 13.74 5.03 -1.84
C ARG A 114 12.29 5.13 -2.30
N GLU A 115 11.79 6.35 -2.39
CA GLU A 115 10.55 6.65 -3.13
C GLU A 115 10.74 6.35 -4.63
N LEU A 116 9.89 5.48 -5.18
CA LEU A 116 9.89 5.10 -6.60
C LEU A 116 8.68 5.67 -7.34
N GLY A 117 7.59 5.97 -6.63
CA GLY A 117 6.44 6.66 -7.18
C GLY A 117 6.80 8.07 -7.62
N VAL A 118 6.13 8.56 -8.65
CA VAL A 118 6.39 9.86 -9.26
C VAL A 118 5.11 10.66 -9.42
N TRP A 119 5.16 11.96 -9.20
CA TRP A 119 4.03 12.84 -9.47
C TRP A 119 3.92 13.14 -10.97
N GLU A 120 2.77 12.83 -11.55
CA GLU A 120 2.41 13.13 -12.93
C GLU A 120 1.24 14.11 -12.94
N GLY A 121 1.55 15.40 -13.03
CA GLY A 121 0.57 16.46 -12.86
C GLY A 121 -0.01 16.47 -11.42
N LYS A 122 -1.26 16.03 -11.28
CA LYS A 122 -1.97 15.96 -9.99
C LYS A 122 -2.20 14.54 -9.49
N ALA A 123 -1.65 13.55 -10.18
CA ALA A 123 -1.76 12.15 -9.79
C ALA A 123 -0.42 11.61 -9.33
N TYR A 124 -0.47 10.65 -8.41
CA TYR A 124 0.71 9.93 -7.97
C TYR A 124 0.81 8.61 -8.72
N ASN A 125 1.86 8.44 -9.51
CA ASN A 125 2.08 7.25 -10.31
C ASN A 125 3.00 6.27 -9.58
N LEU A 126 2.42 5.18 -9.06
CA LEU A 126 3.10 4.09 -8.39
C LEU A 126 3.57 2.98 -9.34
N MET A 127 3.25 3.04 -10.63
CA MET A 127 3.71 2.04 -11.59
C MET A 127 5.23 1.81 -11.59
N PRO A 128 6.10 2.84 -11.52
CA PRO A 128 7.55 2.62 -11.48
C PRO A 128 8.04 1.84 -10.26
N ALA A 129 7.27 1.78 -9.17
CA ALA A 129 7.62 1.00 -7.99
C ALA A 129 7.47 -0.52 -8.22
N MET A 130 6.56 -0.92 -9.11
CA MET A 130 6.17 -2.33 -9.32
C MET A 130 6.54 -2.87 -10.70
N LEU A 131 6.66 -2.01 -11.71
CA LEU A 131 7.11 -2.38 -13.05
C LEU A 131 8.65 -2.49 -13.06
N LYS A 132 9.14 -3.73 -12.98
CA LYS A 132 10.57 -4.05 -12.81
C LYS A 132 11.30 -4.15 -14.16
N LYS A 133 12.57 -4.58 -14.14
CA LYS A 133 13.30 -4.90 -15.37
C LYS A 133 12.76 -6.19 -15.99
N GLY A 134 12.92 -6.33 -17.30
CA GLY A 134 12.48 -7.53 -18.04
C GLY A 134 11.04 -7.46 -18.55
N CYS A 135 10.47 -6.26 -18.64
CA CYS A 135 9.16 -6.08 -19.26
C CYS A 135 9.25 -6.10 -20.80
N GLU A 136 8.19 -6.59 -21.42
CA GLU A 136 8.00 -6.57 -22.86
C GLU A 136 7.16 -5.34 -23.24
N GLN A 137 7.55 -4.64 -24.30
CA GLN A 137 6.79 -3.50 -24.81
C GLN A 137 5.53 -3.97 -25.52
N LEU A 138 4.44 -3.23 -25.34
CA LEU A 138 3.16 -3.44 -26.00
C LEU A 138 2.79 -2.23 -26.88
N GLU A 139 1.91 -2.45 -27.86
CA GLU A 139 1.30 -1.36 -28.63
C GLU A 139 0.31 -0.56 -27.78
N ASN A 140 -0.44 -1.26 -26.92
CA ASN A 140 -1.38 -0.69 -25.96
C ASN A 140 -1.44 -1.53 -24.68
N ALA A 141 -1.78 -0.89 -23.56
CA ALA A 141 -2.10 -1.56 -22.32
C ALA A 141 -3.04 -0.70 -21.48
N GLU A 142 -3.81 -1.34 -20.60
CA GLU A 142 -4.56 -0.67 -19.56
C GLU A 142 -3.81 -0.73 -18.23
N PHE A 143 -4.08 0.25 -17.38
CA PHE A 143 -3.66 0.29 -15.98
C PHE A 143 -4.79 0.89 -15.14
N LEU A 144 -4.59 0.99 -13.82
CA LEU A 144 -5.63 1.44 -12.91
C LEU A 144 -5.36 2.85 -12.40
N ARG A 145 -6.42 3.67 -12.33
CA ARG A 145 -6.47 4.91 -11.54
C ARG A 145 -7.37 4.69 -10.34
N ILE A 146 -6.83 4.92 -9.15
CA ILE A 146 -7.50 4.72 -7.87
C ILE A 146 -7.72 6.07 -7.22
N VAL A 147 -8.97 6.37 -6.87
CA VAL A 147 -9.30 7.55 -6.08
C VAL A 147 -9.35 7.15 -4.61
N ILE A 148 -8.53 7.81 -3.80
CA ILE A 148 -8.45 7.59 -2.35
C ILE A 148 -8.94 8.85 -1.65
N GLU A 149 -9.84 8.67 -0.70
CA GLU A 149 -10.28 9.74 0.21
C GLU A 149 -10.29 9.16 1.63
N ASP A 150 -9.71 9.87 2.60
CA ASP A 150 -9.64 9.44 4.00
C ASP A 150 -9.12 8.00 4.19
N PHE A 151 -8.07 7.62 3.45
CA PHE A 151 -7.47 6.28 3.47
C PHE A 151 -8.41 5.15 3.00
N GLU A 152 -9.48 5.49 2.28
CA GLU A 152 -10.40 4.52 1.68
C GLU A 152 -10.40 4.62 0.16
N ILE A 153 -10.51 3.47 -0.51
CA ILE A 153 -10.68 3.43 -1.96
C ILE A 153 -12.12 3.83 -2.30
N LYS A 154 -12.30 4.97 -2.96
CA LYS A 154 -13.62 5.45 -3.39
C LYS A 154 -14.00 4.94 -4.76
N SER A 155 -13.05 4.89 -5.69
CA SER A 155 -13.28 4.34 -7.02
C SER A 155 -11.99 3.79 -7.64
N VAL A 156 -12.19 2.86 -8.59
CA VAL A 156 -11.13 2.28 -9.41
C VAL A 156 -11.56 2.39 -10.87
N HIS A 157 -10.69 2.93 -11.71
CA HIS A 157 -10.93 3.13 -13.12
C HIS A 157 -9.85 2.44 -13.94
N ARG A 158 -10.22 1.76 -15.02
CA ARG A 158 -9.26 1.33 -16.05
C ARG A 158 -8.95 2.51 -16.97
N CYS A 159 -7.68 2.71 -17.26
CA CYS A 159 -7.17 3.85 -18.01
C CYS A 159 -6.11 3.40 -19.01
N THR A 160 -5.97 4.16 -20.11
CA THR A 160 -4.91 3.99 -21.12
C THR A 160 -4.00 5.21 -21.22
N SER A 161 -4.34 6.31 -20.53
CA SER A 161 -3.53 7.53 -20.41
C SER A 161 -3.49 8.01 -18.95
N ILE A 162 -2.45 8.76 -18.62
CA ILE A 162 -2.27 9.35 -17.29
C ILE A 162 -3.00 10.70 -17.27
N GLU A 163 -4.29 10.66 -16.93
CA GLU A 163 -5.16 11.82 -16.85
C GLU A 163 -6.00 11.82 -15.56
N GLY A 164 -6.17 13.02 -14.98
CA GLY A 164 -6.96 13.21 -13.75
C GLY A 164 -6.14 13.18 -12.47
N GLU A 165 -6.85 13.03 -11.35
CA GLU A 165 -6.30 13.00 -9.98
C GLU A 165 -6.41 11.57 -9.40
N GLY A 166 -5.60 11.28 -8.38
CA GLY A 166 -5.58 9.98 -7.69
C GLY A 166 -4.25 9.23 -7.86
N VAL A 167 -4.28 7.91 -7.70
CA VAL A 167 -3.11 7.04 -7.69
C VAL A 167 -3.15 6.10 -8.88
N PHE A 168 -2.11 6.11 -9.71
CA PHE A 168 -1.97 5.15 -10.81
C PHE A 168 -1.16 3.93 -10.38
N ILE A 169 -1.69 2.74 -10.61
CA ILE A 169 -0.98 1.47 -10.38
C ILE A 169 -1.11 0.57 -11.62
N PRO A 170 -0.23 -0.42 -11.79
CA PRO A 170 -0.36 -1.38 -12.86
C PRO A 170 -1.70 -2.13 -12.77
N LEU A 171 -2.24 -2.56 -13.91
CA LEU A 171 -3.28 -3.57 -13.91
C LEU A 171 -2.62 -4.94 -13.68
N LYS A 172 -3.04 -5.65 -12.64
CA LYS A 172 -2.61 -7.03 -12.38
C LYS A 172 -3.61 -8.02 -13.00
N GLU A 173 -3.14 -8.89 -13.88
CA GLU A 173 -3.91 -10.04 -14.39
C GLU A 173 -3.07 -11.32 -14.28
N GLY A 174 -3.41 -12.18 -13.32
CA GLY A 174 -2.60 -13.35 -12.97
C GLY A 174 -1.21 -12.95 -12.49
N GLU A 175 -0.18 -13.53 -13.08
CA GLU A 175 1.24 -13.25 -12.80
C GLU A 175 1.82 -12.11 -13.66
N LYS A 176 0.96 -11.28 -14.26
CA LYS A 176 1.37 -10.19 -15.14
C LYS A 176 0.90 -8.85 -14.61
N LEU A 177 1.76 -7.85 -14.76
CA LEU A 177 1.49 -6.44 -14.50
C LEU A 177 1.54 -5.66 -15.81
N PHE A 178 0.49 -4.91 -16.10
CA PHE A 178 0.34 -4.08 -17.29
C PHE A 178 0.34 -2.62 -16.89
N GLY A 179 1.01 -1.76 -17.66
CA GLY A 179 0.95 -0.33 -17.43
C GLY A 179 1.93 0.46 -18.27
N LEU A 180 2.29 1.64 -17.77
CA LEU A 180 3.22 2.56 -18.42
C LEU A 180 4.55 2.61 -17.66
N LEU A 181 5.64 2.41 -18.40
CA LEU A 181 6.99 2.59 -17.91
C LEU A 181 7.79 3.44 -18.91
N ASN A 182 8.30 4.59 -18.45
CA ASN A 182 9.05 5.53 -19.28
C ASN A 182 8.31 5.90 -20.59
N GLY A 183 7.00 6.13 -20.51
CA GLY A 183 6.15 6.50 -21.65
C GLY A 183 5.78 5.36 -22.61
N ASN A 184 6.23 4.12 -22.35
CA ASN A 184 5.89 2.96 -23.16
C ASN A 184 4.91 2.06 -22.43
N PHE A 185 3.93 1.52 -23.16
CA PHE A 185 3.11 0.44 -22.62
C PHE A 185 3.95 -0.81 -22.47
N VAL A 186 3.85 -1.46 -21.32
CA VAL A 186 4.63 -2.63 -20.99
C VAL A 186 3.79 -3.69 -20.29
N VAL A 187 4.24 -4.94 -20.41
CA VAL A 187 3.85 -6.05 -19.55
C VAL A 187 5.07 -6.62 -18.86
N CYS A 188 4.97 -6.78 -17.53
CA CYS A 188 6.02 -7.35 -16.69
C CYS A 188 5.48 -8.60 -16.01
N LYS A 189 6.34 -9.59 -15.75
CA LYS A 189 5.99 -10.74 -14.89
C LYS A 189 6.29 -10.39 -13.44
N ILE A 190 5.46 -10.89 -12.51
CA ILE A 190 5.64 -10.74 -11.06
C ILE A 190 6.76 -11.66 -10.56
#